data_AF-A0A0F9G665-F1
#
_entry.id   AF-A0A0F9G665-F1
#
_cell.length_a   1.000
_cell.length_b   1.000
_cell.length_c   1.000
_cell.angle_alpha   90.00
_cell.angle_beta   90.00
_cell.angle_gamma   90.00
#
_symmetry.space_group_name_H-M   'P 1'
#
loop_
_entity.id
_entity.type
_entity.pdbx_description
1 polymer ?
#
loop_
_entity_poly.entity_id
_entity_poly.type
_entity_poly.pdbx_seq_one_letter_code
_entity_poly.pdbx_strand_id
1 'polypeptide(L)'
;MSCLSAKVLTAKHKKTISLKTYPSLLLGRLGVDNNQRRKGVGKYICNWCLGLAMKLSNDVGCRYIILETTEKMIKFYIKCNFEKGKVIENEKGKLIWMYQRIS
;
A
#
# COMPACT_ATOMS: atom_id res chain seq x y z
N MET A 1 0.06 0.40 12.82
CA MET A 1 -0.56 -0.94 12.77
C MET A 1 -0.22 -1.60 11.44
N SER A 2 0.44 -2.75 11.43
CA SER A 2 0.88 -3.51 10.24
C SER A 2 -0.10 -4.64 9.87
N CYS A 3 -1.40 -4.33 9.92
CA CYS A 3 -2.46 -5.26 9.52
C CYS A 3 -3.55 -4.52 8.74
N LEU A 4 -3.98 -5.08 7.61
CA LEU A 4 -5.05 -4.51 6.79
C LEU A 4 -6.36 -5.21 7.14
N SER A 5 -7.37 -4.46 7.57
CA SER A 5 -8.70 -5.04 7.77
C SER A 5 -9.30 -5.47 6.42
N ALA A 6 -9.90 -6.65 6.37
CA ALA A 6 -10.60 -7.15 5.19
C ALA A 6 -11.72 -6.21 4.72
N LYS A 7 -12.24 -5.35 5.61
CA LYS A 7 -13.24 -4.32 5.28
C LYS A 7 -12.67 -3.18 4.41
N VAL A 8 -11.36 -3.05 4.27
CA VAL A 8 -10.70 -1.99 3.46
C VAL A 8 -10.47 -2.43 2.01
N LEU A 9 -10.50 -3.74 1.75
CA LEU A 9 -10.33 -4.33 0.42
C LEU A 9 -11.60 -4.19 -0.43
N THR A 10 -11.43 -3.99 -1.74
CA THR A 10 -12.54 -4.04 -2.70
C THR A 10 -13.03 -5.48 -2.90
N ALA A 11 -14.30 -5.62 -3.32
CA ALA A 11 -14.97 -6.92 -3.46
C ALA A 11 -14.22 -7.93 -4.36
N LYS A 12 -13.42 -7.43 -5.31
CA LYS A 12 -12.62 -8.22 -6.26
C LYS A 12 -11.56 -9.12 -5.60
N HIS A 13 -11.14 -8.80 -4.37
CA HIS A 13 -10.05 -9.48 -3.67
C HIS A 13 -10.48 -10.32 -2.46
N LYS A 14 -11.80 -10.48 -2.24
CA LYS A 14 -12.34 -11.25 -1.11
C LYS A 14 -12.27 -12.75 -1.42
N LYS A 15 -11.25 -13.46 -0.90
CA LYS A 15 -11.19 -14.93 -0.93
C LYS A 15 -12.25 -15.55 -0.01
N THR A 16 -12.59 -16.82 -0.26
CA THR A 16 -13.62 -17.65 0.41
C THR A 16 -13.45 -17.78 1.93
N ILE A 17 -12.29 -17.43 2.50
CA ILE A 17 -12.00 -17.53 3.94
C ILE A 17 -12.20 -16.16 4.59
N SER A 18 -13.04 -16.09 5.63
CA SER A 18 -13.43 -14.86 6.32
C SER A 18 -12.38 -14.35 7.34
N LEU A 19 -11.15 -14.11 6.88
CA LEU A 19 -10.15 -13.46 7.74
C LEU A 19 -10.58 -12.01 8.04
N LYS A 20 -10.63 -11.63 9.31
CA LYS A 20 -10.97 -10.25 9.75
C LYS A 20 -9.89 -9.24 9.34
N THR A 21 -8.64 -9.69 9.31
CA THR A 21 -7.44 -8.91 9.01
C THR A 21 -6.44 -9.75 8.21
N TYR A 22 -5.69 -9.10 7.33
CA TYR A 22 -4.60 -9.70 6.57
C TYR A 22 -3.26 -9.14 7.06
N PRO A 23 -2.24 -9.99 7.30
CA PRO A 23 -0.87 -9.53 7.54
C PRO A 23 -0.38 -8.71 6.35
N SER A 24 0.17 -7.53 6.63
CA SER A 24 0.58 -6.58 5.61
C SER A 24 1.85 -5.82 5.97
N LEU A 25 2.62 -5.45 4.95
CA LEU A 25 3.75 -4.56 5.07
C LEU A 25 3.28 -3.11 4.94
N LEU A 26 3.50 -2.29 5.95
CA LEU A 26 3.18 -0.86 5.90
C LEU A 26 4.37 -0.08 5.32
N LEU A 27 4.16 0.57 4.17
CA LEU A 27 5.08 1.56 3.63
C LEU A 27 4.79 2.90 4.32
N GLY A 28 5.47 3.13 5.45
CA GLY A 28 5.16 4.24 6.36
C GLY A 28 5.52 5.62 5.79
N ARG A 29 6.73 5.78 5.24
CA ARG A 29 7.20 7.04 4.65
C ARG A 29 8.03 6.75 3.42
N LEU A 30 7.81 7.54 2.37
CA LEU A 30 8.61 7.51 1.16
C LEU A 30 8.92 8.95 0.75
N GLY A 31 10.21 9.28 0.77
CA GLY A 31 10.75 10.57 0.37
C GLY A 31 11.75 10.40 -0.76
N VAL A 32 11.70 11.30 -1.74
CA VAL A 32 12.71 11.41 -2.79
C VAL A 32 13.22 12.84 -2.75
N ASP A 33 14.55 12.97 -2.81
CA ASP A 33 15.21 14.27 -2.91
C ASP A 33 14.62 15.11 -4.06
N ASN A 34 14.49 16.42 -3.83
CA ASN A 34 13.83 17.32 -4.78
C ASN A 34 14.52 17.32 -6.15
N ASN A 35 15.85 17.22 -6.18
CA ASN A 35 16.65 17.21 -7.42
C ASN A 35 16.56 15.89 -8.18
N GLN A 36 16.04 14.83 -7.54
CA GLN A 36 15.86 13.50 -8.12
C GLN A 36 14.39 13.17 -8.42
N ARG A 37 13.47 14.11 -8.20
CA ARG A 37 12.06 13.95 -8.56
C ARG A 37 11.89 13.82 -10.07
N ARG A 38 10.83 13.12 -10.48
CA ARG A 38 10.45 12.86 -11.89
C ARG A 38 11.45 12.03 -12.71
N LYS A 39 12.55 11.55 -12.11
CA LYS A 39 13.51 10.63 -12.73
C LYS A 39 13.21 9.14 -12.49
N GLY A 40 12.01 8.81 -12.00
CA GLY A 40 11.61 7.42 -11.71
C GLY A 40 12.10 6.84 -10.38
N VAL A 41 12.95 7.55 -9.62
CA VAL A 41 13.52 7.08 -8.33
C VAL A 41 12.43 6.62 -7.35
N GLY A 42 11.35 7.40 -7.20
CA GLY A 42 10.26 7.01 -6.30
C GLY A 42 9.58 5.70 -6.71
N LYS A 43 9.41 5.46 -8.01
CA LYS A 43 8.85 4.20 -8.53
C LYS A 43 9.81 3.04 -8.28
N TYR A 44 11.11 3.26 -8.45
CA TYR A 44 12.14 2.26 -8.17
C TYR A 44 12.11 1.84 -6.69
N ILE A 45 12.01 2.80 -5.77
CA ILE A 45 11.89 2.51 -4.33
C ILE A 45 10.63 1.71 -4.03
N CYS A 46 9.47 2.09 -4.61
CA CYS A 46 8.22 1.31 -4.46
C CYS A 46 8.39 -0.14 -4.93
N ASN A 47 9.02 -0.35 -6.10
CA ASN A 47 9.26 -1.70 -6.64
C ASN A 47 10.20 -2.51 -5.74
N TRP A 48 11.22 -1.88 -5.17
CA TRP A 48 12.11 -2.53 -4.21
C TRP A 48 11.35 -2.98 -2.95
N CYS A 49 10.51 -2.10 -2.39
CA CYS A 49 9.65 -2.45 -1.25
C CYS A 49 8.67 -3.58 -1.59
N LEU A 50 8.15 -3.61 -2.81
CA LEU A 50 7.29 -4.70 -3.28
C LEU A 50 8.04 -6.04 -3.32
N GLY A 51 9.28 -6.05 -3.85
CA GLY A 51 10.14 -7.24 -3.86
C GLY A 51 10.46 -7.73 -2.43
N LEU A 52 10.73 -6.80 -1.51
CA LEU A 52 10.90 -7.13 -0.09
C LEU A 52 9.63 -7.77 0.49
N ALA A 53 8.46 -7.22 0.15
CA ALA A 53 7.18 -7.74 0.61
C ALA A 53 6.87 -9.15 0.02
N MET A 54 7.28 -9.43 -1.22
CA MET A 54 7.22 -10.78 -1.82
C MET A 54 8.06 -11.79 -1.06
N LYS A 55 9.29 -11.42 -0.70
CA LYS A 55 10.16 -12.28 0.12
C LYS A 55 9.52 -12.57 1.48
N LEU A 56 9.03 -11.52 2.16
CA LEU A 56 8.30 -11.66 3.43
C LEU A 56 6.99 -12.47 3.27
N SER A 57 6.36 -12.47 2.09
CA SER A 57 5.18 -13.30 1.83
C SER A 57 5.48 -14.79 2.00
N ASN A 58 6.65 -15.23 1.51
CA ASN A 58 7.08 -16.61 1.61
C ASN A 58 7.48 -16.99 3.03
N ASP A 59 8.09 -16.08 3.79
CA ASP A 59 8.60 -16.36 5.13
C ASP A 59 7.52 -16.26 6.22
N VAL A 60 6.62 -15.27 6.12
CA VAL A 60 5.65 -14.93 7.20
C VAL A 60 4.19 -14.80 6.71
N GLY A 61 3.91 -15.10 5.44
CA GLY A 61 2.54 -15.07 4.92
C GLY A 61 1.95 -13.67 4.69
N CYS A 62 2.79 -12.64 4.54
CA CYS A 62 2.37 -11.28 4.19
C CYS A 62 1.63 -11.24 2.84
N ARG A 63 0.39 -10.73 2.78
CA ARG A 63 -0.42 -10.77 1.54
C ARG A 63 -0.54 -9.42 0.83
N TYR A 64 -0.28 -8.33 1.55
CA TYR A 64 -0.47 -6.98 1.04
C TYR A 64 0.68 -6.07 1.46
N ILE A 65 1.03 -5.13 0.58
CA ILE A 65 1.72 -3.90 0.96
C ILE A 65 0.68 -2.79 1.03
N ILE A 66 0.72 -1.99 2.09
CA ILE A 66 -0.27 -0.94 2.38
C ILE A 66 0.41 0.38 2.66
N LEU A 67 -0.28 1.47 2.40
CA LEU A 67 0.18 2.81 2.73
C LEU A 67 -0.99 3.76 2.95
N GLU A 68 -0.70 4.85 3.64
CA GLU A 68 -1.59 5.99 3.78
C GLU A 68 -1.05 7.14 2.93
N THR A 69 -1.93 7.82 2.21
CA THR A 69 -1.54 8.94 1.36
C THR A 69 -2.58 10.05 1.34
N THR A 70 -2.17 11.22 0.85
CA THR A 70 -3.07 12.34 0.53
C THR A 70 -3.56 12.24 -0.91
N GLU A 71 -4.61 13.01 -1.24
CA GLU A 71 -5.18 13.06 -2.60
C GLU A 71 -4.17 13.43 -3.69
N LYS A 72 -3.21 14.30 -3.37
CA LYS A 72 -2.18 14.78 -4.31
C LYS A 72 -1.30 13.65 -4.84
N MET A 73 -1.07 12.61 -4.03
CA MET A 73 -0.10 11.55 -4.32
C MET A 73 -0.78 10.27 -4.85
N ILE A 74 -2.11 10.21 -4.91
CA ILE A 74 -2.84 9.03 -5.44
C ILE A 74 -2.35 8.66 -6.84
N LYS A 75 -2.26 9.64 -7.75
CA LYS A 75 -1.83 9.39 -9.14
C LYS A 75 -0.44 8.78 -9.23
N PHE A 76 0.45 9.10 -8.28
CA PHE A 76 1.79 8.50 -8.21
C PHE A 76 1.71 7.02 -7.81
N TYR A 77 0.97 6.70 -6.74
CA TYR A 77 0.86 5.33 -6.26
C TYR A 77 0.05 4.42 -7.20
N ILE A 78 -0.95 4.95 -7.91
CA ILE A 78 -1.62 4.21 -9.00
C ILE A 78 -0.61 3.78 -10.08
N LYS A 79 0.33 4.66 -10.46
CA LYS A 79 1.42 4.30 -11.41
C LYS A 79 2.41 3.28 -10.87
N CYS A 80 2.39 3.04 -9.55
CA CYS A 80 3.14 2.00 -8.87
C CYS A 80 2.28 0.75 -8.60
N ASN A 81 1.12 0.61 -9.25
CA ASN A 81 0.18 -0.52 -9.14
C ASN A 81 -0.51 -0.67 -7.76
N PHE A 82 -0.59 0.41 -6.98
CA PHE A 82 -1.44 0.43 -5.80
C PHE A 82 -2.89 0.72 -6.17
N GLU A 83 -3.80 -0.02 -5.54
CA GLU A 83 -5.25 0.20 -5.60
C GLU A 83 -5.69 1.14 -4.49
N LYS A 84 -6.68 1.98 -4.79
CA LYS A 84 -7.30 2.87 -3.80
C LYS A 84 -8.22 2.05 -2.89
N GLY A 85 -8.00 2.16 -1.59
CA GLY A 85 -8.85 1.60 -0.55
C GLY A 85 -9.77 2.64 0.08
N LYS A 86 -10.14 2.39 1.34
CA LYS A 86 -11.02 3.29 2.10
C LYS A 86 -10.37 4.64 2.37
N VAL A 87 -11.22 5.65 2.30
CA VAL A 87 -10.92 7.00 2.75
C VAL A 87 -11.28 7.09 4.23
N ILE A 88 -10.40 7.66 5.03
CA ILE A 88 -10.66 8.00 6.43
C ILE A 88 -10.55 9.52 6.54
N GLU A 89 -11.64 10.15 6.94
CA GLU A 89 -11.66 11.58 7.27
C GLU A 89 -11.44 11.74 8.76
N ASN A 90 -10.39 12.47 9.13
CA ASN A 90 -10.07 12.83 10.50
C ASN A 90 -9.97 14.35 10.61
N GLU A 91 -9.92 14.88 11.84
CA GLU A 91 -9.74 16.32 12.13
C GLU A 91 -8.49 16.93 11.46
N LYS A 92 -7.47 16.10 11.18
CA LYS A 92 -6.21 16.50 10.53
C LYS A 92 -6.24 16.45 8.99
N GLY A 93 -7.40 16.12 8.41
CA GLY A 93 -7.60 16.01 6.96
C GLY A 93 -7.94 14.59 6.49
N LYS A 94 -8.06 14.46 5.17
CA LYS A 94 -8.50 13.23 4.49
C LYS A 94 -7.31 12.35 4.14
N LEU A 95 -7.17 11.22 4.84
CA LEU A 95 -6.19 10.19 4.55
C LEU A 95 -6.82 9.07 3.72
N ILE A 96 -6.06 8.57 2.76
CA ILE A 96 -6.54 7.56 1.81
C ILE A 96 -5.62 6.37 1.91
N TRP A 97 -6.20 5.23 2.29
CA TRP A 97 -5.48 3.97 2.26
C TRP A 97 -5.31 3.52 0.83
N MET A 98 -4.12 3.04 0.51
CA MET A 98 -3.85 2.33 -0.73
C MET A 98 -3.19 1.00 -0.42
N TYR A 99 -3.43 0.00 -1.24
CA TYR A 99 -2.89 -1.34 -1.05
C TYR A 99 -2.51 -1.97 -2.38
N GLN A 100 -1.56 -2.88 -2.35
CA GLN A 100 -1.24 -3.76 -3.48
C GLN A 100 -1.11 -5.18 -2.95
N ARG A 101 -1.74 -6.12 -3.66
CA ARG A 101 -1.67 -7.54 -3.35
C ARG A 101 -0.37 -8.13 -3.89
N ILE A 102 0.26 -8.99 -3.10
CA ILE A 102 1.58 -9.56 -3.38
C ILE A 102 1.49 -11.02 -3.90
N SER A 103 0.44 -11.75 -3.48
CA SER A 103 0.16 -13.16 -3.87
C SER A 103 -1.34 -13.47 -3.87
#